data_AF-A0A420Z974-F1
#
_entry.id   AF-A0A420Z974-F1
#
_cell.length_a   1.000
_cell.length_b   1.000
_cell.length_c   1.000
_cell.angle_alpha   90.00
_cell.angle_beta   90.00
_cell.angle_gamma   90.00
#
_symmetry.space_group_name_H-M   'P 1'
#
loop_
_entity.id
_entity.type
_entity.pdbx_description
1 polymer ?
#
loop_
_entity_poly.entity_id
_entity_poly.type
_entity_poly.pdbx_seq_one_letter_code
_entity_poly.pdbx_strand_id
1 'polypeptide(L)'
;MRFKGDLERPLVYFWIVQYKSGLAVSQFTPDGTEVYFGDIPKGDIAKIGWYPFSVRMFHILTKKGKLVIPTNNPVYELSVVDGYFKIYRRNKVKYGKSGVARLPTIYVLENSKKRLEITEQGTVSEVEIEEVR
;
A
#
# COMPACT_ATOMS: atom_id res chain seq x y z
N MET A 1 4.63 -12.89 -28.83
CA MET A 1 4.56 -11.58 -28.16
C MET A 1 4.06 -11.82 -26.74
N ARG A 2 4.93 -11.80 -25.71
CA ARG A 2 4.51 -11.96 -24.31
C ARG A 2 4.05 -10.59 -23.80
N PHE A 3 2.78 -10.45 -23.46
CA PHE A 3 2.31 -9.29 -22.72
C PHE A 3 3.02 -9.28 -21.37
N LYS A 4 3.97 -8.35 -21.17
CA LYS A 4 4.60 -8.11 -19.86
C LYS A 4 3.56 -7.73 -18.78
N GLY A 5 2.36 -7.29 -19.20
CA GLY A 5 1.25 -6.89 -18.33
C GLY A 5 0.48 -8.02 -17.65
N ASP A 6 0.52 -9.27 -18.15
CA ASP A 6 -0.27 -10.37 -17.57
C ASP A 6 0.29 -10.90 -16.24
N LEU A 7 1.51 -10.47 -15.88
CA LEU A 7 2.20 -10.92 -14.66
C LEU A 7 2.16 -9.90 -13.52
N GLU A 8 1.97 -8.61 -13.79
CA GLU A 8 1.89 -7.59 -12.75
C GLU A 8 0.46 -7.39 -12.29
N ARG A 9 0.24 -7.47 -10.98
CA ARG A 9 -1.08 -7.21 -10.41
C ARG A 9 -1.32 -5.71 -10.32
N PRO A 10 -2.50 -5.22 -10.72
CA PRO A 10 -2.81 -3.80 -10.59
C PRO A 10 -2.66 -3.32 -9.16
N LEU A 11 -2.08 -2.13 -8.99
CA LEU A 11 -2.08 -1.45 -7.70
C LEU A 11 -3.37 -0.64 -7.55
N VAL A 12 -4.01 -0.77 -6.40
CA VAL A 12 -5.23 -0.03 -6.04
C VAL A 12 -4.92 1.10 -5.06
N TYR A 13 -3.95 0.89 -4.19
CA TYR A 13 -3.45 1.90 -3.27
C TYR A 13 -1.97 2.17 -3.48
N PHE A 14 -1.55 3.36 -3.05
CA PHE A 14 -0.16 3.73 -2.85
C PHE A 14 0.01 4.28 -1.44
N TRP A 15 1.21 4.17 -0.89
CA TRP A 15 1.47 4.66 0.45
C TRP A 15 1.77 6.15 0.47
N ILE A 16 1.39 6.81 1.55
CA ILE A 16 1.86 8.15 1.93
C ILE A 16 2.29 8.11 3.40
N VAL A 17 3.38 8.81 3.69
CA VAL A 17 3.92 9.04 5.03
C VAL A 17 3.89 10.52 5.32
N GLN A 18 3.35 10.91 6.48
CA GLN A 18 3.36 12.28 6.97
C GLN A 18 4.30 12.40 8.16
N TYR A 19 5.17 13.40 8.11
CA TYR A 19 6.13 13.73 9.16
C TYR A 19 5.55 14.74 10.14
N LYS A 20 6.06 14.77 11.38
CA LYS A 20 5.67 15.74 12.42
C LYS A 20 5.89 17.19 11.99
N SER A 21 6.81 17.45 11.06
CA SER A 21 7.04 18.76 10.47
C SER A 21 5.90 19.25 9.55
N GLY A 22 4.95 18.38 9.22
CA GLY A 22 3.87 18.65 8.26
C GLY A 22 4.19 18.26 6.81
N LEU A 23 5.45 17.91 6.52
CA LEU A 23 5.83 17.37 5.20
C LEU A 23 5.28 15.96 4.99
N ALA A 24 5.10 15.57 3.73
CA ALA A 24 4.68 14.23 3.37
C ALA A 24 5.50 13.69 2.19
N VAL A 25 5.71 12.38 2.17
CA VAL A 25 6.33 11.64 1.07
C VAL A 25 5.38 10.53 0.64
N SER A 26 5.19 10.38 -0.67
CA SER A 26 4.35 9.36 -1.28
C SER A 26 5.18 8.35 -2.06
N GLN A 27 4.63 7.14 -2.23
CA GLN A 27 5.23 6.09 -3.06
C GLN A 27 5.49 6.54 -4.50
N PHE A 28 4.65 7.42 -5.02
CA PHE A 28 4.81 7.98 -6.35
C PHE A 28 4.86 9.49 -6.24
N THR A 29 5.90 10.08 -6.82
CA THR A 29 6.00 11.52 -7.01
C THR A 29 4.92 12.00 -8.00
N PRO A 30 4.63 13.32 -8.09
CA PRO A 30 3.62 13.85 -9.00
C PRO A 30 3.87 13.54 -10.49
N ASP A 31 5.12 13.33 -10.90
CA ASP A 31 5.48 12.92 -12.25
C ASP A 31 5.40 11.39 -12.47
N GLY A 32 5.15 10.61 -11.41
CA GLY A 32 4.97 9.15 -11.45
C GLY A 32 6.24 8.34 -11.23
N THR A 33 7.32 8.96 -10.73
CA THR A 33 8.53 8.26 -10.32
C THR A 33 8.27 7.53 -8.99
N GLU A 34 8.62 6.24 -8.93
CA GLU A 34 8.41 5.42 -7.73
C GLU A 34 9.53 5.66 -6.71
N VAL A 35 9.15 6.00 -5.50
CA VAL A 35 9.99 6.09 -4.30
C VAL A 35 9.86 4.76 -3.56
N TYR A 36 10.98 4.14 -3.20
CA TYR A 36 10.93 2.93 -2.38
C TYR A 36 10.83 3.30 -0.90
N PHE A 37 10.01 2.54 -0.16
CA PHE A 37 9.81 2.80 1.26
C PHE A 37 11.10 2.66 2.09
N GLY A 38 12.07 1.87 1.61
CA GLY A 38 13.38 1.75 2.25
C GLY A 38 14.22 3.03 2.20
N ASP A 39 13.94 3.91 1.25
CA ASP A 39 14.78 5.08 0.93
C ASP A 39 14.33 6.36 1.65
N ILE A 40 13.16 6.32 2.31
CA ILE A 40 12.65 7.49 3.03
C ILE A 40 13.21 7.56 4.46
N PRO A 41 13.46 8.76 5.01
CA PRO A 41 13.78 8.93 6.42
C PRO A 41 12.66 8.36 7.30
N LYS A 42 13.00 7.51 8.27
CA LYS A 42 12.01 6.89 9.17
C LYS A 42 11.80 7.65 10.48
N GLY A 43 12.66 8.62 10.78
CA GLY A 43 12.53 9.50 11.94
C GLY A 43 11.33 10.45 11.80
N ASP A 44 10.69 10.77 12.92
CA ASP A 44 9.62 11.76 13.02
C ASP A 44 8.40 11.55 12.12
N ILE A 45 8.15 10.31 11.69
CA ILE A 45 6.89 9.95 11.05
C ILE A 45 5.77 10.09 12.09
N ALA A 46 4.74 10.87 11.76
CA ALA A 46 3.55 11.06 12.59
C ALA A 46 2.42 10.13 12.16
N LYS A 47 2.31 9.85 10.85
CA LYS A 47 1.20 9.09 10.28
C LYS A 47 1.64 8.34 9.02
N ILE A 48 1.08 7.16 8.81
CA ILE A 48 1.22 6.36 7.60
C ILE A 48 -0.16 6.02 7.04
N GLY A 49 -0.28 5.84 5.73
CA GLY A 49 -1.57 5.47 5.15
C GLY A 49 -1.52 4.89 3.74
N TRP A 50 -2.59 4.20 3.38
CA TRP A 50 -2.90 3.74 2.03
C TRP A 50 -3.96 4.66 1.41
N TYR A 51 -3.63 5.19 0.23
CA TYR A 51 -4.47 6.12 -0.52
C TYR A 51 -4.84 5.50 -1.85
N PRO A 52 -6.12 5.55 -2.25
CA PRO A 52 -6.54 5.02 -3.55
C PRO A 52 -5.94 5.86 -4.68
N PHE A 53 -5.66 5.23 -5.82
CA PHE A 53 -5.22 6.00 -6.98
C PHE A 53 -6.34 6.91 -7.51
N SER A 54 -5.97 8.14 -7.86
CA SER A 54 -6.83 9.02 -8.64
C SER A 54 -6.76 8.68 -10.13
N VAL A 55 -7.79 9.08 -10.89
CA VAL A 55 -7.79 8.99 -12.36
C VAL A 55 -6.59 9.73 -12.97
N ARG A 56 -6.15 10.84 -12.35
CA ARG A 56 -4.95 11.57 -12.79
C ARG A 56 -3.69 10.72 -12.66
N MET A 57 -3.48 10.10 -11.50
CA MET A 57 -2.32 9.22 -11.29
C MET A 57 -2.36 8.00 -12.20
N PHE A 58 -3.54 7.43 -12.45
CA PHE A 58 -3.71 6.34 -13.42
C PHE A 58 -3.12 6.70 -14.79
N HIS A 59 -3.46 7.87 -15.36
CA HIS A 59 -2.92 8.28 -16.66
C HIS A 59 -1.40 8.50 -16.65
N ILE A 60 -0.83 8.97 -15.54
CA ILE A 60 0.61 9.20 -15.42
C ILE A 60 1.35 7.86 -15.34
N LEU A 61 0.89 6.97 -14.47
CA LEU A 61 1.56 5.71 -14.16
C LEU A 61 1.41 4.68 -15.29
N THR A 62 0.26 4.62 -15.94
CA THR A 62 0.06 3.72 -17.10
C THR A 62 0.97 4.08 -18.27
N LYS A 63 1.22 5.38 -18.53
CA LYS A 63 2.20 5.84 -19.53
C LYS A 63 3.63 5.40 -19.21
N LYS A 64 3.95 5.20 -17.92
CA LYS A 64 5.23 4.66 -17.44
C LYS A 64 5.22 3.12 -17.34
N GLY A 65 4.19 2.45 -17.85
CA GLY A 65 4.08 0.99 -17.86
C GLY A 65 3.67 0.38 -16.52
N LYS A 66 3.20 1.19 -15.55
CA LYS A 66 2.71 0.69 -14.26
C LYS A 66 1.21 0.41 -14.36
N LEU A 67 0.81 -0.81 -13.99
CA LEU A 67 -0.59 -1.19 -13.93
C LEU A 67 -1.19 -0.73 -12.59
N VAL A 68 -2.08 0.25 -12.64
CA VAL A 68 -2.81 0.75 -11.46
C VAL A 68 -4.30 0.86 -11.78
N ILE A 69 -5.15 0.80 -10.76
CA ILE A 69 -6.61 0.95 -10.89
C ILE A 69 -7.05 2.08 -9.96
N PRO A 70 -7.61 3.17 -10.49
CA PRO A 70 -8.21 4.19 -9.66
C PRO A 70 -9.53 3.68 -9.05
N THR A 71 -9.78 4.04 -7.80
CA THR A 71 -11.00 3.63 -7.08
C THR A 71 -11.52 4.78 -6.22
N ASN A 72 -12.77 4.65 -5.78
CA ASN A 72 -13.37 5.52 -4.74
C ASN A 72 -13.28 4.87 -3.35
N ASN A 73 -12.32 3.96 -3.15
CA ASN A 73 -12.13 3.34 -1.84
C ASN A 73 -11.75 4.41 -0.81
N PRO A 74 -12.05 4.20 0.48
CA PRO A 74 -11.65 5.16 1.51
C PRO A 74 -10.13 5.16 1.70
N VAL A 75 -9.64 6.27 2.25
CA VAL A 75 -8.25 6.38 2.74
C VAL A 75 -8.16 5.66 4.08
N TYR A 76 -7.09 4.91 4.29
CA TYR A 76 -6.79 4.27 5.58
C TYR A 76 -5.49 4.80 6.14
N GLU A 77 -5.52 5.27 7.38
CA GLU A 77 -4.37 5.89 8.04
C GLU A 77 -4.20 5.36 9.46
N LEU A 78 -2.96 5.29 9.93
CA LEU A 78 -2.61 5.08 11.32
C LEU A 78 -1.65 6.16 11.79
N SER A 79 -1.91 6.70 12.98
CA SER A 79 -0.91 7.46 13.71
C SER A 79 0.21 6.53 14.17
N VAL A 80 1.45 6.99 14.00
CA VAL A 80 2.63 6.28 14.51
C VAL A 80 2.84 6.67 15.96
N VAL A 81 2.81 5.66 16.83
CA VAL A 81 3.03 5.78 18.28
C VAL A 81 4.32 5.03 18.58
N ASP A 82 5.18 5.62 19.42
CA ASP A 82 6.46 5.03 19.86
C ASP A 82 7.45 4.68 18.73
N GLY A 83 7.27 5.28 17.55
CA GLY A 83 8.13 5.07 16.39
C GLY A 83 7.96 3.72 15.69
N TYR A 84 7.12 2.82 16.20
CA TYR A 84 6.85 1.54 15.54
C TYR A 84 5.73 1.66 14.51
N PHE A 85 6.02 1.17 13.30
CA PHE A 85 5.02 1.01 12.27
C PHE A 85 5.47 0.00 11.19
N LYS A 86 4.51 -0.57 10.45
CA LYS A 86 4.76 -1.29 9.20
C LYS A 86 3.75 -0.90 8.14
N ILE A 87 4.22 -0.81 6.90
CA ILE A 87 3.39 -0.57 5.72
C ILE A 87 3.92 -1.39 4.56
N TYR A 88 3.10 -2.30 4.04
CA TYR A 88 3.51 -3.21 2.98
C TYR A 88 2.28 -3.85 2.33
N ARG A 89 2.46 -4.40 1.12
CA ARG A 89 1.45 -5.22 0.46
C ARG A 89 1.85 -6.68 0.49
N ARG A 90 0.87 -7.57 0.62
CA ARG A 90 1.04 -9.02 0.54
C ARG A 90 0.28 -9.55 -0.67
N ASN A 91 1.00 -10.26 -1.53
CA ASN A 91 0.42 -11.02 -2.63
C ASN A 91 0.50 -12.49 -2.25
N LYS A 92 -0.64 -13.14 -2.00
CA LYS A 92 -0.68 -14.57 -1.69
C LYS A 92 -1.01 -15.37 -2.95
N VAL A 93 -0.41 -16.54 -3.05
CA VAL A 93 -0.76 -17.56 -4.03
C VAL A 93 -1.22 -18.81 -3.28
N LYS A 94 -2.24 -19.48 -3.80
CA LYS A 94 -2.66 -20.80 -3.38
C LYS A 94 -2.15 -21.79 -4.41
N TYR A 95 -1.30 -22.72 -4.00
CA TYR A 95 -0.85 -23.81 -4.85
C TYR A 95 -1.66 -25.08 -4.52
N GLY A 96 -1.93 -25.90 -5.52
CA GLY A 96 -2.65 -27.17 -5.38
C GLY A 96 -2.44 -28.08 -6.58
N LYS A 97 -3.01 -29.30 -6.53
CA LYS A 97 -2.88 -30.29 -7.62
C LYS A 97 -3.40 -29.80 -8.97
N SER A 98 -4.32 -28.83 -8.97
CA SER A 98 -4.90 -28.20 -10.16
C SER A 98 -4.14 -26.95 -10.64
N GLY A 99 -2.99 -26.62 -10.04
CA GLY A 99 -2.15 -25.49 -10.42
C GLY A 99 -2.03 -24.42 -9.33
N VAL A 100 -1.65 -23.21 -9.75
CA VAL A 100 -1.45 -22.05 -8.87
C VAL A 100 -2.56 -21.04 -9.11
N ALA A 101 -3.34 -20.75 -8.06
CA ALA A 101 -4.34 -19.70 -8.05
C ALA A 101 -3.81 -18.47 -7.30
N ARG A 102 -4.02 -17.27 -7.83
CA ARG A 102 -3.68 -16.02 -7.14
C ARG A 102 -4.81 -15.67 -6.16
N LEU A 103 -4.47 -15.30 -4.92
CA LEU A 103 -5.43 -14.80 -3.91
C LEU A 103 -5.45 -13.27 -3.90
N PRO A 104 -6.52 -12.59 -3.43
CA PRO A 104 -6.58 -11.13 -3.28
C PRO A 104 -5.32 -10.49 -2.68
N THR A 105 -4.93 -9.32 -3.20
CA THR A 105 -3.85 -8.55 -2.58
C THR A 105 -4.36 -7.85 -1.35
N ILE A 106 -3.55 -7.92 -0.29
CA ILE A 106 -3.85 -7.30 0.99
C ILE A 106 -2.82 -6.21 1.25
N TYR A 107 -3.31 -5.00 1.48
CA TYR A 107 -2.54 -3.83 1.89
C TYR A 107 -2.55 -3.77 3.41
N VAL A 108 -1.38 -3.71 4.03
CA VAL A 108 -1.23 -3.77 5.49
C VAL A 108 -0.75 -2.43 6.00
N LEU A 109 -1.39 -1.94 7.07
CA LEU A 109 -0.90 -0.86 7.93
C LEU A 109 -0.83 -1.39 9.35
N GLU A 110 0.23 -1.07 10.06
CA GLU A 110 0.42 -1.53 11.43
C GLU A 110 1.12 -0.47 12.26
N ASN A 111 0.69 -0.31 13.50
CA ASN A 111 1.40 0.43 14.55
C ASN A 111 1.46 -0.43 15.82
N SER A 112 1.88 0.15 16.95
CA SER A 112 2.06 -0.61 18.21
C SER A 112 0.75 -1.16 18.79
N LYS A 113 -0.40 -0.64 18.37
CA LYS A 113 -1.71 -0.99 18.94
C LYS A 113 -2.52 -1.90 18.05
N LYS A 114 -2.40 -1.74 16.72
CA LYS A 114 -3.25 -2.46 15.78
C LYS A 114 -2.63 -2.67 14.42
N ARG A 115 -3.20 -3.66 13.72
CA ARG A 115 -2.97 -3.93 12.30
C ARG A 115 -4.29 -3.81 11.53
N LEU A 116 -4.24 -3.06 10.43
CA LEU A 116 -5.29 -3.03 9.41
C LEU A 116 -4.85 -3.89 8.22
N GLU A 117 -5.74 -4.78 7.79
CA GLU A 117 -5.60 -5.52 6.55
C GLU A 117 -6.71 -5.07 5.59
N ILE A 118 -6.32 -4.50 4.45
CA ILE A 118 -7.21 -3.83 3.50
C ILE A 118 -7.18 -4.58 2.18
N THR A 119 -8.35 -4.94 1.66
CA THR A 119 -8.49 -5.60 0.36
C THR A 119 -8.47 -4.60 -0.81
N GLU A 120 -8.31 -5.11 -2.03
CA GLU A 120 -8.43 -4.31 -3.26
C GLU A 120 -9.80 -3.64 -3.41
N GLN A 121 -10.84 -4.21 -2.79
CA GLN A 121 -12.21 -3.66 -2.78
C GLN A 121 -12.43 -2.60 -1.70
N GLY A 122 -11.41 -2.29 -0.88
CA GLY A 122 -11.58 -1.38 0.26
C GLY A 122 -12.41 -1.98 1.39
N THR A 123 -12.34 -3.29 1.57
CA THR A 123 -12.81 -3.92 2.81
C THR A 123 -11.64 -3.95 3.79
N VAL A 124 -11.88 -3.58 5.05
CA VAL A 124 -10.88 -3.58 6.11
C VAL A 124 -11.23 -4.61 7.17
N SER A 125 -10.22 -5.34 7.63
CA SER A 125 -10.27 -6.10 8.88
C SER A 125 -9.21 -5.57 9.84
N GLU A 126 -9.62 -5.26 11.06
CA GLU A 126 -8.73 -4.83 12.14
C GLU A 126 -8.34 -6.03 13.00
N VAL A 127 -7.04 -6.13 13.30
CA VAL A 127 -6.49 -7.10 14.24
C VAL A 127 -5.81 -6.29 15.32
N GLU A 128 -6.37 -6.32 16.54
CA GLU A 128 -5.69 -5.77 17.71
C GLU A 128 -4.43 -6.58 17.97
N ILE A 129 -3.31 -5.88 18.20
CA ILE A 129 -2.07 -6.54 18.56
C ILE A 129 -2.06 -6.57 20.09
N GLU A 130 -2.28 -7.74 20.67
CA GLU A 130 -2.09 -7.93 22.11
C GLU A 130 -0.65 -7.53 22.45
N GLU A 131 -0.49 -6.62 23.40
CA GLU A 131 0.82 -6.23 23.92
C GLU A 131 1.54 -7.51 24.38
N VAL A 132 2.65 -7.85 23.72
CA VAL A 132 3.58 -8.83 24.26
C VAL A 132 4.21 -8.17 25.50
N ARG A 133 3.63 -8.49 26.66
CA ARG A 133 4.16 -8.12 27.98
C ARG A 133 5.53 -8.73 28.21
#